data_AF-A0A0K8QGZ0-F1
#
_entry.id   AF-A0A0K8QGZ0-F1
#
_cell.length_a   1.000
_cell.length_b   1.000
_cell.length_c   1.000
_cell.angle_alpha   90.00
_cell.angle_beta   90.00
_cell.angle_gamma   90.00
#
_symmetry.space_group_name_H-M   'P 1'
#
loop_
_entity.id
_entity.type
_entity.pdbx_description
1 polymer ?
#
loop_
_entity_poly.entity_id
_entity_poly.type
_entity_poly.pdbx_seq_one_letter_code
_entity_poly.pdbx_strand_id
1 'polypeptide(L)'
;MVLGVVFALRRPRVLKVSLIPWSLLLFASGLFLVMEAARHLGAPVLLSQLAGQGQGFMDLVRLAATGAAGSNVLNNLPAYLLAEPLAGSPVRMAALLIGVNAGPIITPWASLATLLWHDRLMRMNVLITWKGYAIFGLIVAPLTVFAAVAVLAIAGQ
;
A
#
# COMPACT_ATOMS: atom_id res chain seq x y z
N MET A 1 19.97 8.69 1.79
CA MET A 1 20.84 9.89 1.80
C MET A 1 22.33 9.56 1.69
N VAL A 2 22.86 8.56 2.41
CA VAL A 2 24.30 8.19 2.36
C VAL A 2 24.80 7.91 0.93
N LEU A 3 24.08 7.13 0.14
CA LEU A 3 24.45 6.86 -1.26
C LEU A 3 24.50 8.15 -2.10
N GLY A 4 23.54 9.06 -1.92
CA GLY A 4 23.53 10.35 -2.62
C GLY A 4 24.76 11.20 -2.30
N VAL A 5 25.16 11.25 -1.02
CA VAL A 5 26.37 11.95 -0.58
C VAL A 5 27.62 11.29 -1.17
N VAL A 6 27.72 9.96 -1.13
CA VAL A 6 28.85 9.22 -1.73
C VAL A 6 28.96 9.49 -3.23
N PHE A 7 27.86 9.49 -3.98
CA PHE A 7 27.86 9.83 -5.41
C PHE A 7 28.17 11.31 -5.66
N ALA A 8 27.69 12.22 -4.81
CA ALA A 8 28.01 13.65 -4.93
C ALA A 8 29.51 13.91 -4.76
N LEU A 9 30.15 13.22 -3.81
CA LEU A 9 31.57 13.36 -3.52
C LEU A 9 32.46 12.60 -4.52
N ARG A 10 32.08 11.38 -4.89
CA ARG A 10 32.93 10.51 -5.72
C ARG A 10 32.64 10.55 -7.22
N ARG A 11 31.40 10.83 -7.64
CA ARG A 11 30.99 10.86 -9.06
C ARG A 11 29.83 11.86 -9.31
N PRO A 12 30.03 13.17 -9.11
CA PRO A 12 28.97 14.17 -9.20
C PRO A 12 28.29 14.21 -10.58
N ARG A 13 29.02 13.88 -11.66
CA ARG A 13 28.48 13.82 -13.05
C ARG A 13 27.36 12.78 -13.24
N VAL A 14 27.25 11.82 -12.33
CA VAL A 14 26.18 10.80 -12.36
C VAL A 14 24.88 11.38 -11.80
N LEU A 15 24.95 12.35 -10.87
CA LEU A 15 23.78 13.01 -10.30
C LEU A 15 23.19 14.01 -11.30
N LYS A 16 22.26 13.52 -12.11
CA LYS A 16 21.51 14.34 -13.06
C LYS A 16 20.10 14.57 -12.54
N VAL A 17 19.50 15.73 -12.87
CA VAL A 17 18.09 16.02 -12.59
C VAL A 17 17.16 14.98 -13.21
N SER A 18 17.58 14.33 -14.29
CA SER A 18 16.87 13.21 -14.92
C SER A 18 16.77 11.95 -14.05
N LEU A 19 17.53 11.84 -12.95
CA LEU A 19 17.39 10.76 -11.97
C LEU A 19 16.16 10.96 -11.08
N ILE A 20 15.61 12.17 -11.02
CA ILE A 20 14.39 12.43 -10.28
C ILE A 20 13.24 11.76 -11.03
N PRO A 21 12.45 10.88 -10.38
CA PRO A 21 11.35 10.19 -11.02
C PRO A 21 10.13 11.12 -11.10
N TRP A 22 10.17 12.11 -11.99
CA TRP A 22 9.11 13.13 -12.14
C TRP A 22 7.72 12.53 -12.31
N SER A 23 7.60 11.46 -13.10
CA SER A 23 6.34 10.73 -13.27
C SER A 23 5.82 10.14 -11.97
N LEU A 24 6.71 9.63 -11.11
CA LEU A 24 6.35 9.10 -9.80
C LEU A 24 5.89 10.21 -8.86
N LEU A 25 6.55 11.38 -8.90
CA LEU A 25 6.14 12.55 -8.12
C LEU A 25 4.75 13.04 -8.54
N LEU A 26 4.51 13.19 -9.84
CA LEU A 26 3.19 13.58 -10.37
C LEU A 26 2.12 12.56 -10.01
N PHE A 27 2.43 11.26 -10.15
CA PHE A 27 1.53 10.19 -9.76
C PHE A 27 1.21 10.23 -8.27
N ALA A 28 2.21 10.34 -7.41
CA ALA A 28 2.04 10.45 -5.97
C ALA A 28 1.17 11.68 -5.61
N SER A 29 1.45 12.85 -6.19
CA SER A 29 0.61 14.04 -6.00
C SER A 29 -0.84 13.80 -6.42
N GLY A 30 -1.09 13.13 -7.54
CA GLY A 30 -2.42 12.72 -7.97
C GLY A 30 -3.11 11.79 -6.97
N LEU A 31 -2.38 10.83 -6.40
CA LEU A 31 -2.89 9.95 -5.36
C LEU A 31 -3.36 10.71 -4.10
N PHE A 32 -2.63 11.76 -3.69
CA PHE A 32 -3.04 12.61 -2.57
C PHE A 32 -4.29 13.44 -2.89
N LEU A 33 -4.45 13.91 -4.13
CA LEU A 33 -5.68 14.59 -4.55
C LEU A 33 -6.89 13.64 -4.54
N VAL A 34 -6.73 12.43 -5.05
CA VAL A 34 -7.78 11.40 -5.01
C VAL A 34 -8.15 11.05 -3.58
N MET A 35 -7.14 10.95 -2.70
CA MET A 35 -7.33 10.71 -1.28
C MET A 35 -8.17 11.82 -0.62
N GLU A 36 -7.85 13.08 -0.89
CA GLU A 36 -8.60 14.23 -0.37
C GLU A 36 -10.05 14.22 -0.88
N ALA A 37 -10.25 13.96 -2.17
CA ALA A 37 -11.57 13.84 -2.76
C ALA A 37 -12.38 12.71 -2.10
N ALA A 38 -11.78 11.53 -1.90
CA ALA A 38 -12.43 10.41 -1.21
C ALA A 38 -12.81 10.77 0.23
N ARG A 39 -11.96 11.54 0.92
CA ARG A 39 -12.24 12.09 2.25
C ARG A 39 -13.51 12.94 2.25
N HIS A 40 -13.62 13.88 1.31
CA HIS A 40 -14.78 14.75 1.17
C HIS A 40 -16.05 14.01 0.73
N LEU A 41 -15.91 12.92 -0.03
CA LEU A 41 -17.03 12.06 -0.46
C LEU A 41 -17.54 11.10 0.64
N GLY A 42 -17.00 11.17 1.85
CA GLY A 42 -17.47 10.37 2.99
C GLY A 42 -16.84 8.98 3.11
N ALA A 43 -15.73 8.71 2.43
CA ALA A 43 -14.99 7.45 2.59
C ALA A 43 -14.64 7.12 4.06
N PRO A 44 -14.26 8.07 4.93
CA PRO A 44 -13.97 7.75 6.34
C PRO A 44 -15.15 7.12 7.08
N VAL A 45 -16.38 7.56 6.79
CA VAL A 45 -17.60 6.99 7.39
C VAL A 45 -17.76 5.54 6.96
N LEU A 46 -17.66 5.26 5.66
CA LEU A 46 -17.72 3.89 5.14
C LEU A 46 -16.62 3.00 5.72
N LEU A 47 -15.38 3.48 5.74
CA LEU A 47 -14.23 2.74 6.28
C LEU A 47 -14.42 2.44 7.77
N SER A 48 -14.96 3.37 8.56
CA SER A 48 -15.23 3.15 9.98
C SER A 48 -16.24 2.02 10.25
N GLN A 49 -17.25 1.88 9.37
CA GLN A 49 -18.24 0.81 9.46
C GLN A 49 -17.62 -0.55 9.12
N LEU A 50 -16.74 -0.58 8.12
CA LEU A 50 -16.06 -1.79 7.67
C LEU A 50 -14.98 -2.25 8.65
N ALA A 51 -14.19 -1.32 9.17
CA ALA A 51 -12.98 -1.58 9.98
C ALA A 51 -13.26 -2.16 11.37
N GLY A 52 -14.48 -2.02 11.91
CA GLY A 52 -14.78 -2.38 13.29
C GLY A 52 -14.07 -1.47 14.30
N GLN A 53 -14.42 -1.60 15.58
CA GLN A 53 -13.95 -0.68 16.64
C GLN A 53 -13.15 -1.38 17.75
N GLY A 54 -13.22 -2.70 17.87
CA GLY A 54 -12.55 -3.45 18.92
C GLY A 54 -11.12 -3.85 18.57
N GLN A 55 -10.52 -4.62 19.48
CA GLN A 55 -9.17 -5.19 19.33
C GLN A 55 -9.20 -6.73 19.25
N GLY A 56 -10.40 -7.33 19.23
CA GLY A 56 -10.55 -8.77 19.03
C GLY A 56 -10.06 -9.18 17.64
N PHE A 57 -9.72 -10.46 17.51
CA PHE A 57 -9.18 -11.02 16.26
C PHE A 57 -9.98 -10.60 15.01
N MET A 58 -11.32 -10.71 15.07
CA MET A 58 -12.17 -10.35 13.93
C MET A 58 -12.17 -8.86 13.61
N ASP A 59 -12.03 -7.97 14.60
CA ASP A 59 -11.90 -6.53 14.34
C ASP A 59 -10.54 -6.18 13.72
N LEU A 60 -9.47 -6.88 14.11
CA LEU A 60 -8.16 -6.73 13.48
C LEU A 60 -8.18 -7.21 12.02
N VAL A 61 -8.83 -8.35 11.75
CA VAL A 61 -9.02 -8.87 10.39
C VAL A 61 -9.84 -7.88 9.55
N ARG A 62 -10.91 -7.32 10.10
CA ARG A 62 -11.74 -6.31 9.42
C ARG A 62 -10.97 -5.05 9.06
N LEU A 63 -10.17 -4.52 10.00
CA LEU A 63 -9.33 -3.35 9.74
C LEU A 63 -8.27 -3.63 8.67
N ALA A 64 -7.59 -4.78 8.77
CA ALA A 64 -6.59 -5.19 7.77
C ALA A 64 -7.22 -5.41 6.39
N ALA A 65 -8.38 -6.07 6.31
CA ALA A 65 -9.11 -6.27 5.07
C ALA A 65 -9.58 -4.93 4.46
N THR A 66 -10.04 -4.00 5.31
CA THR A 66 -10.41 -2.64 4.88
C THR A 66 -9.21 -1.91 4.27
N GLY A 67 -8.04 -1.98 4.92
CA GLY A 67 -6.79 -1.42 4.38
C GLY A 67 -6.35 -2.07 3.08
N ALA A 68 -6.41 -3.40 2.98
CA ALA A 68 -6.06 -4.16 1.78
C ALA A 68 -6.98 -3.82 0.59
N ALA A 69 -8.29 -3.76 0.83
CA ALA A 69 -9.27 -3.40 -0.19
C ALA A 69 -9.05 -1.95 -0.65
N GLY A 70 -8.95 -1.00 0.29
CA GLY A 70 -8.69 0.41 0.00
C GLY A 70 -7.40 0.61 -0.80
N SER A 71 -6.36 -0.17 -0.50
CA SER A 71 -5.06 -0.09 -1.20
C SER A 71 -5.13 -0.59 -2.64
N ASN A 72 -5.93 -1.62 -2.93
CA ASN A 72 -6.13 -2.10 -4.30
C ASN A 72 -7.05 -1.18 -5.12
N VAL A 73 -7.88 -0.36 -4.47
CA VAL A 73 -8.71 0.66 -5.15
C VAL A 73 -7.90 1.93 -5.42
N LEU A 74 -7.27 2.49 -4.39
CA LEU A 74 -6.60 3.80 -4.48
C LEU A 74 -5.11 3.65 -4.72
N ASN A 75 -4.41 3.11 -3.72
CA ASN A 75 -2.99 2.78 -3.61
C ASN A 75 -2.69 2.64 -2.10
N ASN A 76 -1.61 1.96 -1.72
CA ASN A 76 -1.26 1.72 -0.32
C ASN A 76 -1.10 2.98 0.55
N LEU A 77 -0.52 4.06 0.02
CA LEU A 77 -0.29 5.30 0.78
C LEU A 77 -1.60 6.07 1.06
N PRO A 78 -2.42 6.42 0.05
CA PRO A 78 -3.75 6.99 0.26
C PRO A 78 -4.65 6.19 1.19
N ALA A 79 -4.69 4.87 1.00
CA ALA A 79 -5.55 3.99 1.80
C ALA A 79 -5.12 3.96 3.26
N TYR A 80 -3.81 3.94 3.51
CA TYR A 80 -3.26 4.11 4.86
C TYR A 80 -3.71 5.42 5.48
N LEU A 81 -3.51 6.55 4.82
CA LEU A 81 -3.85 7.87 5.38
C LEU A 81 -5.35 8.05 5.64
N LEU A 82 -6.20 7.42 4.83
CA LEU A 82 -7.66 7.43 5.06
C LEU A 82 -8.09 6.58 6.26
N ALA A 83 -7.41 5.46 6.49
CA ALA A 83 -7.77 4.50 7.53
C ALA A 83 -6.95 4.65 8.83
N GLU A 84 -5.85 5.39 8.81
CA GLU A 84 -4.97 5.63 9.96
C GLU A 84 -5.71 6.20 11.17
N PRO A 85 -6.66 7.15 11.03
CA PRO A 85 -7.46 7.61 12.16
C PRO A 85 -8.33 6.52 12.83
N LEU A 86 -8.60 5.41 12.13
CA LEU A 86 -9.36 4.26 12.65
C LEU A 86 -8.49 3.30 13.47
N ALA A 87 -7.17 3.44 13.38
CA ALA A 87 -6.18 2.64 14.09
C ALA A 87 -5.82 3.29 15.43
N GLY A 88 -6.79 3.33 16.35
CA GLY A 88 -6.64 3.99 17.67
C GLY A 88 -5.77 3.25 18.70
N SER A 89 -5.03 2.21 18.32
CA SER A 89 -4.10 1.50 19.22
C SER A 89 -2.93 0.87 18.44
N PRO A 90 -1.79 0.55 19.10
CA PRO A 90 -0.64 -0.05 18.42
C PRO A 90 -0.97 -1.37 17.69
N VAL A 91 -1.79 -2.23 18.28
CA VAL A 91 -2.21 -3.50 17.66
C VAL A 91 -3.11 -3.26 16.44
N ARG A 92 -4.02 -2.29 16.50
CA ARG A 92 -4.85 -1.91 15.35
C ARG A 92 -4.01 -1.26 14.25
N MET A 93 -3.03 -0.44 14.61
CA MET A 93 -2.08 0.14 13.66
C MET A 93 -1.27 -0.96 12.95
N ALA A 94 -0.78 -1.95 13.68
CA ALA A 94 -0.09 -3.10 13.07
C ALA A 94 -1.01 -3.87 12.11
N ALA A 95 -2.28 -4.12 12.47
CA ALA A 95 -3.26 -4.76 11.59
C ALA A 95 -3.52 -3.94 10.33
N LEU A 96 -3.68 -2.62 10.45
CA LEU A 96 -3.81 -1.73 9.30
C LEU A 96 -2.58 -1.80 8.39
N LEU A 97 -1.38 -1.71 8.96
CA LEU A 97 -0.11 -1.77 8.23
C LEU A 97 0.07 -3.10 7.50
N ILE A 98 -0.36 -4.22 8.08
CA ILE A 98 -0.41 -5.52 7.38
C ILE A 98 -1.32 -5.41 6.16
N GLY A 99 -2.55 -4.91 6.34
CA GLY A 99 -3.52 -4.77 5.27
C GLY A 99 -3.01 -3.93 4.09
N VAL A 100 -2.51 -2.72 4.38
CA VAL A 100 -2.08 -1.78 3.34
C VAL A 100 -0.75 -2.15 2.68
N ASN A 101 0.08 -3.02 3.27
CA ASN A 101 1.37 -3.41 2.67
C ASN A 101 1.40 -4.82 2.09
N ALA A 102 0.70 -5.79 2.68
CA ALA A 102 0.63 -7.17 2.17
C ALA A 102 -0.58 -7.42 1.25
N GLY A 103 -1.66 -6.65 1.43
CA GLY A 103 -2.84 -6.71 0.58
C GLY A 103 -2.75 -6.17 -0.86
N PRO A 104 -1.92 -5.15 -1.20
CA PRO A 104 -1.95 -4.45 -2.49
C PRO A 104 -1.23 -5.22 -3.62
N ILE A 105 -1.65 -6.45 -3.87
CA ILE A 105 -1.09 -7.33 -4.92
C ILE A 105 -2.15 -7.85 -5.89
N ILE A 106 -3.33 -7.22 -5.95
CA ILE A 106 -4.41 -7.60 -6.87
C ILE A 106 -4.42 -6.67 -8.09
N THR A 107 -4.35 -5.35 -7.89
CA THR A 107 -4.34 -4.36 -8.98
C THR A 107 -2.93 -3.81 -9.23
N PRO A 108 -2.60 -3.40 -10.47
CA PRO A 108 -1.26 -2.93 -10.83
C PRO A 108 -0.84 -1.65 -10.08
N TRP A 109 -1.78 -0.74 -9.85
CA TRP A 109 -1.54 0.54 -9.17
C TRP A 109 -1.62 0.44 -7.65
N ALA A 110 -1.94 -0.73 -7.10
CA ALA A 110 -2.15 -0.89 -5.67
C ALA A 110 -0.94 -0.48 -4.82
N SER A 111 0.28 -0.62 -5.36
CA SER A 111 1.50 -0.14 -4.72
C SER A 111 2.48 0.43 -5.74
N LEU A 112 3.30 1.38 -5.30
CA LEU A 112 4.41 1.90 -6.11
C LEU A 112 5.43 0.81 -6.43
N ALA A 113 5.64 -0.14 -5.52
CA ALA A 113 6.55 -1.25 -5.73
C ALA A 113 6.12 -2.11 -6.94
N THR A 114 4.82 -2.40 -7.07
CA THR A 114 4.26 -3.13 -8.21
C THR A 114 4.44 -2.37 -9.52
N LEU A 115 4.23 -1.05 -9.52
CA LEU A 115 4.44 -0.21 -10.70
C LEU A 115 5.93 -0.17 -11.12
N LEU A 116 6.85 -0.01 -10.18
CA LEU A 116 8.30 -0.01 -10.44
C LEU A 116 8.79 -1.37 -10.94
N TRP A 117 8.27 -2.45 -10.35
CA TRP A 117 8.53 -3.81 -10.83
C TRP A 117 8.05 -4.00 -12.26
N HIS A 118 6.84 -3.54 -12.57
CA HIS A 118 6.30 -3.62 -13.93
C HIS A 118 7.11 -2.78 -14.94
N ASP A 119 7.46 -1.53 -14.61
CA ASP A 119 8.35 -0.70 -15.45
C ASP A 119 9.67 -1.43 -15.74
N ARG A 120 10.23 -2.10 -14.73
CA ARG A 120 11.45 -2.89 -14.90
C ARG A 120 11.26 -4.06 -15.85
N LEU A 121 10.16 -4.81 -15.75
CA LEU A 121 9.86 -5.92 -16.66
C LEU A 121 9.69 -5.46 -18.10
N MET A 122 9.01 -4.33 -18.31
CA MET A 122 8.84 -3.74 -19.63
C MET A 122 10.18 -3.37 -20.26
N ARG A 123 11.11 -2.78 -19.48
CA ARG A 123 12.48 -2.49 -19.95
C ARG A 123 13.29 -3.75 -20.29
N MET A 124 12.92 -4.89 -19.73
CA MET A 124 13.55 -6.19 -20.01
C MET A 124 12.83 -6.97 -21.12
N ASN A 125 11.81 -6.37 -21.77
CA ASN A 125 10.95 -7.04 -22.75
C ASN A 125 10.24 -8.28 -22.21
N VAL A 126 9.95 -8.32 -20.91
CA VAL A 126 9.16 -9.39 -20.27
C VAL A 126 7.72 -8.94 -20.14
N LEU A 127 6.81 -9.67 -20.81
CA LEU A 127 5.38 -9.40 -20.78
C LEU A 127 4.67 -10.22 -19.71
N ILE A 128 3.75 -9.60 -18.98
CA ILE A 128 2.90 -10.24 -17.98
C ILE A 128 1.43 -10.02 -18.32
N THR A 129 0.57 -10.97 -17.94
CA THR A 129 -0.88 -10.80 -18.06
C THR A 129 -1.45 -10.29 -16.74
N TRP A 130 -2.06 -9.10 -16.76
CA TRP A 130 -2.66 -8.51 -15.56
C TRP A 130 -3.81 -9.34 -14.99
N LYS A 131 -4.54 -10.07 -15.85
CA LYS A 131 -5.56 -11.02 -15.42
C LYS A 131 -4.95 -12.14 -14.55
N GLY A 132 -3.85 -12.74 -14.99
CA GLY A 132 -3.16 -13.77 -14.22
C GLY A 132 -2.65 -13.23 -12.89
N TYR A 133 -1.98 -12.08 -12.93
CA TYR A 133 -1.53 -11.37 -11.73
C TYR A 133 -2.66 -11.14 -10.72
N ALA A 134 -3.80 -10.60 -11.16
CA ALA A 134 -4.94 -10.35 -10.29
C ALA A 134 -5.56 -11.63 -9.70
N ILE A 135 -5.63 -12.72 -10.48
CA ILE A 135 -6.14 -14.01 -9.99
C ILE A 135 -5.23 -14.56 -8.89
N PHE A 136 -3.91 -14.54 -9.08
CA PHE A 136 -2.97 -14.95 -8.04
C PHE A 136 -3.05 -14.01 -6.83
N GLY A 137 -3.16 -12.70 -7.06
CA GLY A 137 -3.35 -11.71 -6.00
C GLY A 137 -4.60 -11.97 -5.15
N LEU A 138 -5.72 -12.35 -5.77
CA LEU A 138 -6.97 -12.67 -5.08
C LEU A 138 -6.86 -13.90 -4.16
N ILE A 139 -5.86 -14.75 -4.37
CA ILE A 139 -5.58 -15.92 -3.52
C ILE A 139 -4.52 -15.57 -2.47
N VAL A 140 -3.40 -15.00 -2.91
CA VAL A 140 -2.24 -14.74 -2.06
C VAL A 140 -2.50 -13.61 -1.06
N ALA A 141 -3.19 -12.53 -1.46
CA ALA A 141 -3.44 -11.40 -0.56
C ALA A 141 -4.29 -11.79 0.66
N PRO A 142 -5.46 -12.44 0.51
CA PRO A 142 -6.26 -12.84 1.68
C PRO A 142 -5.51 -13.81 2.58
N LEU A 143 -4.81 -14.81 2.02
CA LEU A 143 -4.04 -15.78 2.80
C LEU A 143 -2.92 -15.10 3.61
N THR A 144 -2.16 -14.21 2.97
CA THR A 144 -1.04 -13.52 3.60
C THR A 144 -1.51 -12.56 4.69
N VAL A 145 -2.54 -11.75 4.39
CA VAL A 145 -3.12 -10.79 5.35
C VAL A 145 -3.72 -11.52 6.54
N PHE A 146 -4.52 -12.57 6.32
CA PHE A 146 -5.16 -13.31 7.39
C PHE A 146 -4.12 -14.01 8.29
N ALA A 147 -3.14 -14.69 7.69
CA ALA A 147 -2.07 -15.35 8.45
C ALA A 147 -1.27 -14.36 9.29
N ALA A 148 -0.89 -13.20 8.73
CA ALA A 148 -0.17 -12.17 9.45
C ALA A 148 -0.99 -11.57 10.60
N VAL A 149 -2.29 -11.33 10.41
CA VAL A 149 -3.18 -10.86 11.48
C VAL A 149 -3.38 -11.92 12.56
N ALA A 150 -3.44 -13.21 12.19
CA ALA A 150 -3.54 -14.30 13.16
C ALA A 150 -2.29 -14.35 14.07
N VAL A 151 -1.10 -14.22 13.50
CA VAL A 151 0.15 -14.13 14.27
C VAL A 151 0.14 -12.88 15.16
N LEU A 152 -0.28 -11.73 14.63
CA LEU A 152 -0.41 -10.49 15.40
C LEU A 152 -1.36 -10.63 16.59
N ALA A 153 -2.51 -11.29 16.41
CA ALA A 153 -3.50 -11.46 17.46
C ALA A 153 -3.05 -12.41 18.59
N ILE A 154 -2.09 -13.29 18.30
CA ILE A 154 -1.46 -14.18 19.30
C ILE A 154 -0.31 -13.46 20.01
N ALA A 155 0.52 -12.72 19.26
CA ALA A 155 1.72 -12.05 19.79
C ALA A 155 1.44 -10.69 20.44
N GLY A 156 0.29 -10.07 20.15
CA GLY A 156 -0.13 -8.76 20.64
C GLY A 156 -0.97 -8.79 21.92
N GLN A 157 -1.08 -9.96 22.57
CA GLN A 157 -1.61 -10.13 23.93
C GLN A 157 -0.49 -9.95 24.94
#